data_AF-A0A520BES9-F1
#
_entry.id   AF-A0A520BES9-F1
#
_cell.length_a   1.000
_cell.length_b   1.000
_cell.length_c   1.000
_cell.angle_alpha   90.00
_cell.angle_beta   90.00
_cell.angle_gamma   90.00
#
_symmetry.space_group_name_H-M   'P 1'
#
loop_
_entity.id
_entity.type
_entity.pdbx_description
1 polymer ?
#
loop_
_entity_poly.entity_id
_entity_poly.type
_entity_poly.pdbx_seq_one_letter_code
_entity_poly.pdbx_strand_id
1 'polypeptide(L)'
;MTAFGIAPLAPDAAELPRRTVVETVATPDLEAQIEELATHAIGLTRSEATRSSDTPDSLLRRAGAFDPAAAAFLRTDPLGRRVLQGRAGKMVHVTADASGQVRKIVVRSPAEKVEQQATHFTRLVIERAGAGFSARTETAPL
;
A
#
# COMPACT_ATOMS: atom_id res chain seq x y z
N MET A 1 -9.92 -30.44 77.27
CA MET A 1 -9.20 -31.23 76.27
C MET A 1 -8.92 -30.30 75.10
N THR A 2 -7.65 -29.94 74.88
CA THR A 2 -7.23 -29.08 73.76
C THR A 2 -6.07 -29.80 73.07
N ALA A 3 -6.28 -30.14 71.80
CA ALA A 3 -5.25 -30.72 70.95
C ALA A 3 -4.71 -29.62 70.03
N PHE A 4 -3.39 -29.43 70.02
CA PHE A 4 -2.71 -28.54 69.08
C PHE A 4 -2.14 -29.38 67.93
N GLY A 5 -2.55 -29.06 66.70
CA GLY A 5 -1.93 -29.59 65.49
C GLY A 5 -0.74 -28.70 65.10
N ILE A 6 0.47 -29.22 65.23
CA ILE A 6 1.69 -28.58 64.71
C ILE A 6 1.89 -29.10 63.29
N ALA A 7 1.72 -28.24 62.29
CA ALA A 7 2.12 -28.55 60.92
C ALA A 7 3.65 -28.56 60.86
N PRO A 8 4.30 -29.59 60.28
CA PRO A 8 5.73 -29.52 60.03
C PRO A 8 6.00 -28.32 59.12
N LEU A 9 6.95 -27.46 59.49
CA LEU A 9 7.41 -26.40 58.60
C LEU A 9 7.82 -27.05 57.27
N ALA A 10 7.32 -26.51 56.16
CA ALA A 10 7.82 -26.90 54.85
C ALA A 10 9.35 -26.71 54.85
N PRO A 11 10.12 -27.63 54.22
CA PRO A 11 11.56 -27.51 54.14
C PRO A 11 11.96 -26.15 53.58
N ASP A 12 13.10 -25.62 54.03
CA ASP A 12 13.59 -24.33 53.59
C ASP A 12 13.63 -24.28 52.06
N ALA A 13 13.10 -23.21 51.47
CA ALA A 13 13.10 -23.05 50.02
C ALA A 13 14.52 -23.11 49.43
N ALA A 14 15.56 -22.83 50.23
CA ALA A 14 16.97 -22.98 49.88
C ALA A 14 17.41 -24.45 49.71
N GLU A 15 16.70 -25.41 50.31
CA GLU A 15 17.02 -26.85 50.28
C GLU A 15 16.31 -27.60 49.13
N LEU A 16 15.44 -26.90 48.38
CA LEU A 16 14.75 -27.50 47.25
C LEU A 16 15.72 -27.79 46.09
N PRO A 17 15.61 -28.96 45.42
CA PRO A 17 16.49 -29.33 44.33
C PRO A 17 16.29 -28.35 43.15
N ARG A 18 17.33 -27.59 42.83
CA ARG A 18 17.35 -26.68 41.68
C ARG A 18 17.90 -27.40 40.46
N ARG A 19 17.23 -27.24 39.32
CA ARG A 19 17.72 -27.70 38.02
C ARG A 19 17.85 -26.51 37.08
N THR A 20 19.05 -26.28 36.57
CA THR A 20 19.30 -25.27 35.54
C THR A 20 18.99 -25.88 34.18
N VAL A 21 18.13 -25.23 33.41
CA VAL A 21 17.83 -25.61 32.02
C VAL A 21 18.45 -24.56 31.12
N VAL A 22 19.32 -25.00 30.22
CA VAL A 22 19.92 -24.16 29.18
C VAL A 22 19.37 -24.66 27.86
N GLU A 23 18.65 -23.79 27.16
CA GLU A 23 18.10 -24.06 25.84
C GLU A 23 18.61 -23.01 24.87
N THR A 24 19.13 -23.46 23.73
CA THR A 24 19.55 -22.56 22.65
C THR A 24 18.31 -22.19 21.84
N VAL A 25 17.94 -20.91 21.87
CA VAL A 25 16.83 -20.39 21.07
C VAL A 25 17.33 -20.13 19.65
N ALA A 26 16.69 -20.72 18.66
CA ALA A 26 16.98 -20.42 17.26
C ALA A 26 16.57 -18.97 16.96
N THR A 27 17.49 -18.20 16.41
CA THR A 27 17.20 -16.85 15.90
C THR A 27 16.54 -16.96 14.52
N PRO A 28 15.55 -16.11 14.19
CA PRO A 28 15.00 -16.03 12.85
C PRO A 28 16.10 -15.77 11.82
N ASP A 29 15.98 -16.38 10.64
CA ASP A 29 16.88 -16.15 9.50
C ASP A 29 16.70 -14.70 9.01
N LEU A 30 17.69 -13.86 9.28
CA LEU A 30 17.62 -12.43 8.98
C LEU A 30 17.85 -12.18 7.48
N GLU A 31 18.75 -12.95 6.86
CA GLU A 31 19.01 -12.89 5.43
C GLU A 31 17.74 -13.20 4.61
N ALA A 32 17.00 -14.25 4.96
CA ALA A 32 15.74 -14.58 4.29
C ALA A 32 14.70 -13.46 4.40
N GLN A 33 14.61 -12.81 5.57
CA GLN A 33 13.71 -11.67 5.78
C GLN A 33 14.13 -10.42 5.00
N ILE A 34 15.44 -10.18 4.84
CA ILE A 34 15.95 -9.08 4.03
C ILE A 34 15.68 -9.33 2.55
N GLU A 35 15.87 -10.56 2.07
CA GLU A 35 15.52 -10.94 0.69
C GLU A 35 14.02 -10.75 0.43
N GLU A 36 13.17 -11.19 1.35
CA GLU A 36 11.73 -10.97 1.28
C GLU A 36 11.39 -9.47 1.26
N LEU A 37 12.04 -8.65 2.09
CA LEU A 37 11.82 -7.21 2.10
C LEU A 37 12.33 -6.54 0.81
N ALA A 38 13.42 -7.03 0.22
CA ALA A 38 13.93 -6.55 -1.05
C ALA A 38 12.98 -6.84 -2.23
N THR A 39 12.16 -7.89 -2.13
CA THR A 39 11.08 -8.13 -3.12
C THR A 39 9.94 -7.11 -3.02
N HIS A 40 9.80 -6.42 -1.89
CA HIS A 40 8.81 -5.38 -1.72
C HIS A 40 9.32 -4.06 -2.31
N ALA A 41 9.01 -3.82 -3.59
CA ALA A 41 9.27 -2.54 -4.23
C ALA A 41 8.38 -1.44 -3.62
N ILE A 42 8.90 -0.73 -2.61
CA ILE A 42 8.20 0.37 -1.95
C ILE A 42 7.99 1.50 -2.96
N GLY A 43 6.73 1.73 -3.34
CA GLY A 43 6.34 2.86 -4.17
C GLY A 43 5.93 4.05 -3.32
N LEU A 44 6.41 5.25 -3.66
CA LEU A 44 5.91 6.49 -3.08
C LEU A 44 4.60 6.86 -3.77
N THR A 45 3.53 7.01 -3.00
CA THR A 45 2.24 7.51 -3.51
C THR A 45 2.10 8.99 -3.22
N ARG A 46 1.87 9.78 -4.28
CA ARG A 46 1.57 11.21 -4.19
C ARG A 46 0.19 11.50 -4.76
N SER A 47 -0.49 12.48 -4.15
CA SER A 47 -1.84 12.89 -4.51
C SER A 47 -1.81 14.27 -5.13
N GLU A 48 -2.24 14.38 -6.37
CA GLU A 48 -2.26 15.65 -7.12
C GLU A 48 -3.67 15.94 -7.64
N ALA A 49 -4.10 17.19 -7.50
CA ALA A 49 -5.29 17.67 -8.21
C ALA A 49 -4.93 18.06 -9.64
N THR A 50 -5.70 17.59 -10.62
CA THR A 50 -5.55 18.02 -12.03
C THR A 50 -5.84 19.50 -12.18
N ARG A 51 -5.09 20.17 -13.05
CA ARG A 51 -5.28 21.57 -13.45
C ARG A 51 -5.77 21.63 -14.89
N SER A 52 -6.40 22.74 -15.28
CA SER A 52 -6.89 22.95 -16.65
C SER A 52 -5.77 22.97 -17.69
N SER A 53 -4.56 23.37 -17.28
CA SER A 53 -3.36 23.41 -18.12
C SER A 53 -2.49 22.17 -18.02
N ASP A 54 -2.91 21.13 -17.27
CA ASP A 54 -2.07 19.94 -17.13
C ASP A 54 -1.98 19.14 -18.44
N THR A 55 -0.77 18.72 -18.76
CA THR A 55 -0.47 17.62 -19.68
C THR A 55 -0.13 16.37 -18.86
N PRO A 56 -0.06 15.17 -19.49
CA PRO A 56 0.44 13.98 -18.80
C PRO A 56 1.80 14.20 -18.14
N ASP A 57 2.74 14.87 -18.83
CA ASP A 57 4.07 15.13 -18.27
C ASP A 57 4.04 16.12 -17.11
N SER A 58 3.26 17.20 -17.21
CA SER A 58 3.21 18.20 -16.15
C SER A 58 2.57 17.64 -14.88
N LEU A 59 1.53 16.80 -15.03
CA LEU A 59 0.89 16.10 -13.93
C LEU A 59 1.86 15.11 -13.27
N LEU A 60 2.52 14.26 -14.06
CA LEU A 60 3.47 13.27 -13.54
C LEU A 60 4.66 13.96 -12.86
N ARG A 61 5.20 15.02 -13.46
CA ARG A 61 6.30 15.80 -12.88
C ARG A 61 5.92 16.41 -11.53
N ARG A 62 4.70 16.95 -11.39
CA ARG A 62 4.20 17.45 -10.11
C ARG A 62 4.08 16.35 -9.06
N ALA A 63 3.64 15.17 -9.50
CA ALA A 63 3.63 13.96 -8.67
C ALA A 63 5.03 13.35 -8.45
N GLY A 64 6.12 14.03 -8.85
CA GLY A 64 7.49 13.54 -8.67
C GLY A 64 7.85 12.30 -9.49
N ALA A 65 7.06 11.97 -10.51
CA ALA A 65 7.28 10.84 -11.40
C ALA A 65 7.83 11.32 -12.76
N PHE A 66 8.78 10.57 -13.31
CA PHE A 66 9.47 10.88 -14.57
C PHE A 66 9.43 9.65 -15.47
N ASP A 67 8.28 9.44 -16.11
CA ASP A 67 8.00 8.22 -16.83
C ASP A 67 7.39 8.50 -18.22
N PRO A 68 8.23 8.52 -19.28
CA PRO A 68 7.77 8.76 -20.64
C PRO A 68 6.75 7.73 -21.14
N ALA A 69 6.86 6.48 -20.69
CA ALA A 69 5.93 5.42 -21.08
C ALA A 69 4.55 5.63 -20.44
N ALA A 70 4.50 6.03 -19.17
CA ALA A 70 3.24 6.40 -18.52
C ALA A 70 2.61 7.62 -19.19
N ALA A 71 3.42 8.65 -19.47
CA ALA A 71 2.95 9.83 -20.17
C ALA A 71 2.39 9.47 -21.56
N ALA A 72 3.07 8.60 -22.31
CA ALA A 72 2.59 8.13 -23.61
C ALA A 72 1.25 7.40 -23.47
N PHE A 73 1.14 6.47 -22.52
CA PHE A 73 -0.10 5.74 -22.26
C PHE A 73 -1.27 6.68 -21.95
N LEU A 74 -1.08 7.68 -21.08
CA LEU A 74 -2.09 8.70 -20.77
C LEU A 74 -2.52 9.52 -22.00
N ARG A 75 -1.66 9.65 -23.02
CA ARG A 75 -1.99 10.35 -24.28
C ARG A 75 -2.67 9.45 -25.30
N THR A 76 -2.43 8.15 -25.31
CA THR A 76 -2.86 7.26 -26.40
C THR A 76 -4.03 6.36 -26.01
N ASP A 77 -4.05 5.88 -24.77
CA ASP A 77 -5.07 4.95 -24.30
C ASP A 77 -6.41 5.65 -24.02
N PRO A 78 -7.56 5.11 -24.50
CA PRO A 78 -8.87 5.71 -24.26
C PRO A 78 -9.24 5.88 -22.79
N LEU A 79 -8.86 4.94 -21.91
CA LEU A 79 -9.08 5.07 -20.47
C LEU A 79 -8.03 5.97 -19.83
N GLY A 80 -6.76 5.87 -20.25
CA GLY A 80 -5.67 6.75 -19.80
C GLY A 80 -5.98 8.23 -20.00
N ARG A 81 -6.54 8.60 -21.15
CA ARG A 81 -6.96 9.99 -21.46
C ARG A 81 -7.96 10.55 -20.45
N ARG A 82 -8.82 9.71 -19.86
CA ARG A 82 -9.84 10.13 -18.89
C ARG A 82 -9.25 10.74 -17.61
N VAL A 83 -7.97 10.46 -17.31
CA VAL A 83 -7.25 11.09 -16.19
C VAL A 83 -7.24 12.62 -16.32
N LEU A 84 -7.08 13.15 -17.53
CA LEU A 84 -7.03 14.60 -17.78
C LEU A 84 -8.27 15.13 -18.48
N GLN A 85 -9.03 14.28 -19.19
CA GLN A 85 -10.24 14.70 -19.90
C GLN A 85 -11.34 15.22 -18.97
N GLY A 86 -12.11 16.20 -19.46
CA GLY A 86 -13.24 16.78 -18.73
C GLY A 86 -12.82 17.84 -17.72
N ARG A 87 -13.57 17.97 -16.62
CA ARG A 87 -13.32 19.01 -15.61
C ARG A 87 -11.99 18.77 -14.89
N ALA A 88 -11.24 19.85 -14.68
CA ALA A 88 -10.07 19.88 -13.82
C ALA A 88 -10.47 19.75 -12.33
N GLY A 89 -9.50 19.49 -11.46
CA GLY A 89 -9.70 19.27 -10.03
C GLY A 89 -9.96 17.82 -9.62
N LYS A 90 -9.90 16.87 -10.57
CA LYS A 90 -9.88 15.43 -10.25
C LYS A 90 -8.65 15.12 -9.41
N MET A 91 -8.83 14.40 -8.31
CA MET A 91 -7.73 13.88 -7.50
C MET A 91 -7.13 12.65 -8.17
N VAL A 92 -5.82 12.70 -8.40
CA VAL A 92 -5.02 11.65 -9.02
C VAL A 92 -3.99 11.18 -8.00
N HIS A 93 -4.00 9.89 -7.71
CA HIS A 93 -2.96 9.25 -6.91
C HIS A 93 -1.98 8.58 -7.85
N VAL A 94 -0.72 8.98 -7.80
CA VAL A 94 0.36 8.38 -8.58
C VAL A 94 1.30 7.68 -7.63
N THR A 95 1.48 6.38 -7.80
CA THR A 95 2.49 5.58 -7.12
C THR A 95 3.65 5.37 -8.07
N ALA A 96 4.85 5.85 -7.69
CA ALA A 96 6.08 5.68 -8.43
C ALA A 96 7.14 4.99 -7.57
N ASP A 97 8.05 4.23 -8.18
CA ASP A 97 9.19 3.64 -7.47
C ASP A 97 10.30 4.67 -7.23
N ALA A 98 11.39 4.23 -6.59
CA ALA A 98 12.54 5.08 -6.27
C ALA A 98 13.22 5.71 -7.50
N SER A 99 13.04 5.14 -8.69
CA SER A 99 13.57 5.70 -9.95
C SER A 99 12.62 6.72 -10.60
N GLY A 100 11.45 6.95 -10.00
CA GLY A 100 10.41 7.81 -10.55
C GLY A 100 9.56 7.15 -11.64
N GLN A 101 9.70 5.83 -11.85
CA GLN A 101 8.82 5.09 -12.77
C GLN A 101 7.47 4.84 -12.13
N VAL A 102 6.41 5.12 -12.86
CA VAL A 102 5.04 4.95 -12.42
C VAL A 102 4.72 3.46 -12.36
N ARG A 103 4.22 3.03 -11.19
CA ARG A 103 3.69 1.69 -10.97
C ARG A 103 2.18 1.66 -11.03
N LYS A 104 1.53 2.71 -10.53
CA LYS A 104 0.06 2.79 -10.45
C LYS A 104 -0.44 4.22 -10.53
N ILE A 105 -1.55 4.44 -11.22
CA ILE A 105 -2.32 5.69 -11.19
C ILE A 105 -3.75 5.35 -10.83
N VAL A 106 -4.32 6.05 -9.85
CA VAL A 106 -5.72 5.89 -9.45
C VAL A 106 -6.42 7.24 -9.50
N VAL A 107 -7.56 7.28 -10.18
CA VAL A 107 -8.44 8.46 -10.25
C VAL A 107 -9.83 8.04 -9.83
N ARG A 108 -10.45 8.84 -8.95
CA ARG A 108 -11.87 8.69 -8.64
C ARG A 108 -12.65 9.85 -9.26
N SER A 109 -13.77 9.52 -9.86
CA SER A 109 -14.71 10.47 -10.45
C SER A 109 -16.15 10.08 -10.08
N PRO A 110 -17.14 10.97 -10.24
CA PRO A 110 -18.55 10.61 -10.15
C PRO A 110 -18.86 9.40 -11.05
N ALA A 111 -19.85 8.60 -10.65
CA ALA A 111 -20.32 7.49 -11.46
C ALA A 111 -20.78 7.95 -12.85
N GLU A 112 -20.52 7.14 -13.88
CA GLU A 112 -20.90 7.47 -15.27
C GLU A 112 -22.43 7.55 -15.44
N LYS A 113 -23.18 6.70 -14.72
CA LYS A 113 -24.65 6.73 -14.73
C LYS A 113 -25.16 7.85 -13.84
N VAL A 114 -25.96 8.75 -14.42
CA VAL A 114 -26.53 9.92 -13.72
C VAL A 114 -27.27 9.53 -12.44
N GLU A 115 -28.06 8.47 -12.50
CA GLU A 115 -28.82 7.92 -11.36
C GLU A 115 -27.93 7.47 -10.18
N GLN A 116 -26.66 7.14 -10.46
CA GLN A 116 -25.71 6.63 -9.49
C GLN A 116 -24.73 7.70 -8.98
N GLN A 117 -24.76 8.93 -9.51
CA GLN A 117 -23.80 9.98 -9.15
C GLN A 117 -23.84 10.36 -7.66
N ALA A 118 -25.00 10.19 -7.00
CA ALA A 118 -25.18 10.47 -5.58
C ALA A 118 -24.83 9.28 -4.67
N THR A 119 -24.66 8.07 -5.21
CA THR A 119 -24.52 6.83 -4.42
C THR A 119 -23.26 6.03 -4.73
N HIS A 120 -22.61 6.28 -5.87
CA HIS A 120 -21.45 5.54 -6.35
C HIS A 120 -20.39 6.47 -6.91
N PHE A 121 -19.16 5.96 -6.99
CA PHE A 121 -18.06 6.55 -7.73
C PHE A 121 -17.53 5.57 -8.77
N THR A 122 -16.92 6.11 -9.83
CA THR A 122 -16.10 5.33 -10.75
C THR A 122 -14.63 5.54 -10.42
N ARG A 123 -13.90 4.44 -10.24
CA ARG A 123 -12.45 4.41 -10.04
C ARG A 123 -11.78 3.92 -11.31
N LEU A 124 -10.95 4.75 -11.90
CA LEU A 124 -9.99 4.36 -12.92
C LEU A 124 -8.69 3.94 -12.24
N VAL A 125 -8.22 2.73 -12.54
CA VAL A 125 -6.93 2.21 -12.11
C VAL A 125 -6.09 1.92 -13.35
N ILE A 126 -4.90 2.49 -13.39
CA ILE A 126 -3.88 2.24 -14.41
C ILE A 126 -2.69 1.60 -13.71
N GLU A 127 -2.27 0.42 -14.14
CA GLU A 127 -1.18 -0.33 -13.52
C GLU A 127 -0.13 -0.69 -14.57
N ARG A 128 1.14 -0.60 -14.18
CA ARG A 128 2.26 -1.01 -15.04
C ARG A 128 2.24 -2.53 -15.19
N ALA A 129 2.25 -3.01 -16.43
CA ALA A 129 2.24 -4.43 -16.78
C ALA A 129 3.35 -4.71 -17.81
N GLY A 130 4.47 -5.28 -17.35
CA GLY A 130 5.67 -5.47 -18.16
C GLY A 130 6.21 -4.13 -18.69
N ALA A 131 6.37 -4.02 -20.02
CA ALA A 131 6.85 -2.81 -20.68
C ALA A 131 5.78 -1.71 -20.84
N GLY A 132 4.50 -2.04 -20.64
CA GLY A 132 3.38 -1.14 -20.88
C GLY A 132 2.52 -0.89 -19.64
N PHE A 133 1.29 -0.45 -19.89
CA PHE A 133 0.28 -0.21 -18.85
C PHE A 133 -1.04 -0.87 -19.26
N SER A 134 -1.80 -1.28 -18.26
CA SER A 134 -3.19 -1.68 -18.40
C SER A 134 -4.07 -0.70 -17.63
N ALA A 135 -5.28 -0.47 -18.12
CA ALA A 135 -6.26 0.39 -17.48
C ALA A 135 -7.59 -0.35 -17.27
N ARG A 136 -8.21 -0.12 -16.13
CA ARG A 136 -9.53 -0.68 -15.79
C ARG A 136 -10.35 0.32 -15.00
N THR A 137 -11.66 0.26 -15.17
CA THR A 137 -12.62 1.05 -14.42
C THR A 137 -13.48 0.14 -13.55
N GLU A 138 -13.77 0.59 -12.34
CA GLU A 138 -14.65 -0.09 -11.39
C GLU A 138 -15.64 0.94 -10.84
N THR A 139 -16.92 0.59 -10.78
CA THR A 139 -17.94 1.41 -10.12
C THR A 139 -18.28 0.77 -8.78
N ALA A 140 -18.19 1.55 -7.71
CA ALA A 140 -18.40 1.09 -6.35
C ALA A 140 -19.24 2.11 -5.55
N PRO A 141 -19.99 1.66 -4.51
CA PRO A 141 -20.72 2.56 -3.64
C PRO A 141 -19.77 3.49 -2.87
N LEU A 142 -20.26 4.68 -2.51
CA LEU A 142 -19.50 5.72 -1.79
C LEU A 142 -18.99 5.27 -0.42
#